data_AF-A0A0A1UD84-F1
#
_entry.id   AF-A0A0A1UD84-F1
#
_cell.length_a   1.000
_cell.length_b   1.000
_cell.length_c   1.000
_cell.angle_alpha   90.00
_cell.angle_beta   90.00
_cell.angle_gamma   90.00
#
_symmetry.space_group_name_H-M   'P 1'
#
loop_
_entity.id
_entity.type
_entity.pdbx_description
1 polymer ?
#
loop_
_entity_poly.entity_id
_entity_poly.type
_entity_poly.pdbx_seq_one_letter_code
_entity_poly.pdbx_strand_id
1 'polypeptide(L)'
;MGLIDGYHMMVISQYFSTFVDFISLEFVCKKFNTNMLKFHHNLIPLTTKTIKFFSKIETLNIWSKNNETFSNMNFRVIPSNHQDNIDFFALRYGVQLITTCFKR
;
A
#
# COMPACT_ATOMS: atom_id res chain seq x y z
N MET A 1 -4.87 -2.11 -31.19
CA MET A 1 -4.01 -2.38 -30.02
C MET A 1 -4.72 -1.85 -28.79
N GLY A 2 -5.24 -2.72 -27.91
CA GLY A 2 -5.89 -2.27 -26.68
C GLY A 2 -4.83 -1.66 -25.76
N LEU A 3 -4.93 -0.35 -25.49
CA LEU A 3 -4.01 0.34 -24.60
C LEU A 3 -4.42 0.02 -23.15
N ILE A 4 -3.68 -0.85 -22.49
CA ILE A 4 -3.80 -1.02 -21.03
C ILE A 4 -3.47 0.34 -20.40
N ASP A 5 -4.47 0.99 -19.82
CA ASP A 5 -4.32 2.29 -19.17
C ASP A 5 -3.89 2.12 -17.71
N GLY A 6 -3.75 3.24 -17.01
CA GLY A 6 -3.32 3.24 -15.62
C GLY A 6 -4.30 2.55 -14.67
N TYR A 7 -5.60 2.52 -14.97
CA TYR A 7 -6.62 1.90 -14.12
C TYR A 7 -6.60 0.38 -14.28
N HIS A 8 -6.57 -0.10 -15.53
CA HIS A 8 -6.43 -1.53 -15.82
C HIS A 8 -5.15 -2.09 -15.19
N MET A 9 -4.07 -1.31 -15.16
CA MET A 9 -2.83 -1.71 -14.50
C MET A 9 -2.98 -1.85 -12.98
N MET A 10 -3.79 -1.00 -12.34
CA MET A 10 -4.09 -1.15 -10.90
C MET A 10 -4.85 -2.45 -10.63
N VAL A 11 -5.77 -2.84 -11.51
CA VAL A 11 -6.49 -4.13 -11.41
C VAL A 11 -5.53 -5.30 -11.58
N ILE A 12 -4.63 -5.24 -12.58
CA ILE A 12 -3.61 -6.26 -12.80
C ILE A 12 -2.67 -6.37 -11.59
N SER A 13 -2.32 -5.25 -10.97
CA SER A 13 -1.42 -5.21 -9.79
C SER A 13 -1.99 -5.95 -8.57
N GLN A 14 -3.30 -6.22 -8.52
CA GLN A 14 -3.90 -7.04 -7.44
C GLN A 14 -3.42 -8.49 -7.46
N TYR A 15 -2.90 -8.97 -8.61
CA TYR A 15 -2.36 -10.31 -8.76
C TYR A 15 -0.85 -10.37 -8.50
N PHE A 16 -0.22 -9.24 -8.15
CA PHE A 16 1.20 -9.21 -7.78
C PHE A 16 1.41 -9.81 -6.39
N SER A 17 2.43 -10.64 -6.26
CA SER A 17 2.71 -11.36 -5.01
C SER A 17 3.78 -10.66 -4.19
N THR A 18 4.66 -9.90 -4.84
CA THR A 18 5.84 -9.31 -4.21
C THR A 18 6.02 -7.84 -4.59
N PHE A 19 6.75 -7.11 -3.74
CA PHE A 19 7.15 -5.74 -4.05
C PHE A 19 8.02 -5.63 -5.32
N VAL A 20 8.76 -6.70 -5.65
CA VAL A 20 9.61 -6.75 -6.84
C VAL A 20 8.79 -6.69 -8.13
N ASP A 21 7.56 -7.23 -8.13
CA ASP A 21 6.66 -7.17 -9.28
C ASP A 21 6.27 -5.73 -9.61
N PHE A 22 5.97 -4.93 -8.59
CA PHE A 22 5.68 -3.50 -8.74
C PHE A 22 6.88 -2.73 -9.29
N ILE A 23 8.06 -2.94 -8.72
CA ILE A 23 9.29 -2.28 -9.20
C ILE A 23 9.59 -2.67 -10.65
N SER A 24 9.45 -3.95 -10.98
CA SER A 24 9.69 -4.44 -12.34
C SER A 24 8.73 -3.80 -13.34
N LEU A 25 7.45 -3.67 -12.98
CA LEU A 25 6.46 -2.99 -13.81
C LEU A 25 6.84 -1.53 -14.10
N GLU A 26 7.16 -0.77 -13.05
CA GLU A 26 7.50 0.66 -13.17
C GLU A 26 8.82 0.87 -13.93
N PHE A 27 9.77 -0.05 -13.75
CA PHE A 27 11.07 -0.01 -14.41
C PHE A 27 10.99 -0.36 -15.90
N VAL A 28 10.24 -1.40 -16.27
CA VAL A 28 10.10 -1.86 -17.67
C VAL A 28 9.23 -0.89 -18.47
N CYS A 29 8.19 -0.30 -17.86
CA CYS A 29 7.24 0.55 -18.56
C CYS A 29 7.06 1.90 -17.87
N LYS A 30 7.70 2.94 -18.43
CA LYS A 30 7.62 4.32 -17.92
C LYS A 30 6.20 4.88 -17.83
N LYS A 31 5.25 4.34 -18.62
CA LYS A 31 3.82 4.68 -18.52
C LYS A 31 3.26 4.44 -17.11
N PHE A 32 3.82 3.48 -16.39
CA PHE A 32 3.35 3.05 -15.07
C PHE A 32 4.29 3.45 -13.94
N ASN A 33 5.28 4.34 -14.15
CA ASN A 33 6.25 4.79 -13.14
C ASN A 33 5.65 5.52 -11.90
N THR A 34 4.33 5.60 -11.81
CA THR A 34 3.59 6.18 -10.68
C THR A 34 2.45 5.27 -10.24
N ASN A 35 2.50 3.98 -10.58
CA ASN A 35 1.46 3.01 -10.27
C ASN A 35 1.33 2.79 -8.77
N MET A 36 2.45 2.63 -8.06
CA MET A 36 2.47 2.46 -6.60
C MET A 36 1.85 3.66 -5.84
N LEU A 37 1.95 4.87 -6.40
CA LEU A 37 1.39 6.09 -5.81
C LEU A 37 -0.13 6.20 -5.91
N LYS A 38 -0.80 5.31 -6.65
CA LYS A 38 -2.26 5.32 -6.86
C LYS A 38 -3.02 4.51 -5.82
N PHE A 39 -2.34 3.71 -5.03
CA PHE A 39 -2.98 2.84 -4.05
C PHE A 39 -3.19 3.58 -2.73
N HIS A 40 -4.44 3.53 -2.24
CA HIS A 40 -4.82 4.01 -0.92
C HIS A 40 -4.79 2.91 0.15
N HIS A 41 -4.55 1.66 -0.27
CA HIS A 41 -4.36 0.49 0.58
C HIS A 41 -3.29 -0.41 0.00
N ASN A 42 -2.56 -1.15 0.83
CA ASN A 42 -1.54 -2.08 0.33
C ASN A 42 -2.15 -3.41 -0.11
N LEU A 43 -1.79 -3.82 -1.34
CA LEU A 43 -2.13 -5.12 -1.93
C LEU A 43 -1.21 -6.25 -1.46
N ILE A 44 -0.06 -5.92 -0.89
CA ILE A 44 0.96 -6.84 -0.39
C ILE A 44 1.43 -6.43 1.00
N PRO A 45 2.03 -7.33 1.80
CA PRO A 45 2.69 -6.95 3.05
C PRO A 45 3.73 -5.85 2.81
N LEU A 46 3.63 -4.77 3.59
CA LEU A 46 4.62 -3.70 3.56
C LEU A 46 5.57 -3.80 4.74
N THR A 47 6.77 -3.28 4.52
CA THR A 47 7.81 -3.11 5.52
C THR A 47 8.19 -1.63 5.61
N THR A 48 8.91 -1.25 6.66
CA THR A 48 9.54 0.07 6.86
C THR A 48 10.33 0.53 5.65
N LYS A 49 10.92 -0.40 4.88
CA LYS A 49 11.66 -0.08 3.66
C LYS A 49 10.76 0.14 2.44
N THR A 50 9.63 -0.57 2.34
CA THR A 50 8.76 -0.53 1.15
C THR A 50 7.61 0.47 1.28
N ILE A 51 7.20 0.85 2.48
CA ILE A 51 6.09 1.79 2.71
C ILE A 51 6.32 3.17 2.06
N LYS A 52 7.58 3.62 1.97
CA LYS A 52 7.94 4.90 1.36
C LYS A 52 7.56 5.02 -0.13
N PHE A 53 7.39 3.90 -0.82
CA PHE A 53 7.00 3.87 -2.24
C PHE A 53 5.48 4.03 -2.42
N PHE A 54 4.71 3.74 -1.37
CA PHE A 54 3.25 3.84 -1.35
C PHE A 54 2.81 5.06 -0.51
N SER A 55 3.20 6.26 -0.96
CA SER A 55 3.04 7.49 -0.17
C SER A 55 1.59 7.94 0.08
N LYS A 56 0.62 7.39 -0.65
CA LYS A 56 -0.82 7.71 -0.52
C LYS A 56 -1.63 6.65 0.23
N ILE A 57 -0.97 5.75 0.98
CA ILE A 57 -1.69 4.76 1.79
C ILE A 57 -2.45 5.45 2.90
N GLU A 58 -3.76 5.22 2.90
CA GLU A 58 -4.69 5.63 3.95
C GLU A 58 -5.06 4.46 4.84
N THR A 59 -5.08 3.25 4.28
CA THR A 59 -5.44 2.00 4.97
C THR A 59 -4.31 0.99 4.87
N LEU A 60 -3.65 0.66 6.00
CA LEU A 60 -2.76 -0.49 6.02
C LEU A 60 -3.56 -1.77 6.25
N ASN A 61 -3.31 -2.76 5.42
CA ASN A 61 -3.81 -4.11 5.50
C ASN A 61 -2.72 -5.06 6.04
N ILE A 62 -3.08 -5.82 7.07
CA ILE A 62 -2.22 -6.79 7.74
C ILE A 62 -2.57 -8.20 7.27
N TRP A 63 -1.71 -8.74 6.40
CA TRP A 63 -1.92 -10.07 5.81
C TRP A 63 -1.49 -11.25 6.70
N SER A 64 -0.70 -10.99 7.76
CA SER A 64 -0.19 -12.01 8.69
C SER A 64 0.16 -11.38 10.03
N LYS A 65 0.03 -12.15 11.11
CA LYS A 65 0.36 -11.72 12.49
C LYS A 65 1.82 -11.31 12.67
N ASN A 66 2.71 -11.81 11.81
CA ASN A 66 4.14 -11.52 11.85
C ASN A 66 4.53 -10.28 11.03
N ASN A 67 3.58 -9.66 10.33
CA ASN A 67 3.87 -8.50 9.50
C ASN A 67 4.06 -7.24 10.35
N GLU A 68 4.88 -6.32 9.85
CA GLU A 68 5.12 -5.05 10.53
C GLU A 68 3.82 -4.25 10.67
N THR A 69 3.48 -3.92 11.93
CA THR A 69 2.26 -3.19 12.29
C THR A 69 2.46 -1.67 12.32
N PHE A 70 3.67 -1.21 11.96
CA PHE A 70 4.07 0.20 11.97
C PHE A 70 3.62 0.94 13.23
N SER A 71 3.83 0.35 14.42
CA SER A 71 3.36 0.90 15.71
C SER A 71 3.85 2.33 16.00
N ASN A 72 4.90 2.79 15.32
CA ASN A 72 5.44 4.14 15.44
C ASN A 72 4.72 5.16 14.54
N MET A 73 3.80 4.71 13.67
CA MET A 73 3.01 5.55 12.80
C MET A 73 1.60 5.67 13.38
N ASN A 74 1.01 6.88 13.31
CA ASN A 74 -0.29 7.24 13.90
C ASN A 74 -1.49 6.60 13.18
N PHE A 75 -1.48 5.28 13.11
CA PHE A 75 -2.52 4.49 12.48
C PHE A 75 -3.61 4.13 13.48
N ARG A 76 -4.86 4.44 13.15
CA ARG A 76 -6.01 4.03 13.96
C ARG A 76 -6.38 2.59 13.60
N VAL A 77 -6.19 1.66 14.54
CA VAL A 77 -6.59 0.26 14.36
C VAL A 77 -8.12 0.17 14.27
N ILE A 78 -8.63 -0.35 13.16
CA ILE A 78 -10.04 -0.73 13.01
C ILE A 78 -10.08 -2.25 12.81
N PRO A 79 -10.64 -3.01 13.77
CA PRO A 79 -10.89 -4.43 13.57
C PRO A 79 -11.98 -4.59 12.51
N SER A 80 -11.68 -5.23 11.39
CA SER A 80 -12.71 -5.64 10.43
C SER A 80 -13.08 -7.10 10.64
N ASN A 81 -14.31 -7.33 11.10
CA ASN A 81 -14.90 -8.66 11.18
C ASN A 81 -15.33 -9.08 9.78
N HIS A 82 -14.48 -9.83 9.07
CA HIS A 82 -14.93 -10.68 7.98
C HIS A 82 -14.33 -12.07 8.14
N GLN A 83 -15.21 -13.06 8.01
CA GLN A 83 -14.97 -14.49 8.10
C GLN A 83 -13.91 -14.92 7.07
N ASP A 84 -12.72 -15.26 7.55
CA ASP A 84 -11.81 -16.33 7.09
C ASP A 84 -10.43 -16.14 7.76
N ASN A 85 -10.33 -16.54 9.04
CA ASN A 85 -9.11 -16.88 9.80
C ASN A 85 -7.81 -16.06 9.59
N ILE A 86 -7.91 -14.81 9.14
CA ILE A 86 -6.84 -13.82 9.10
C ILE A 86 -7.52 -12.56 9.59
N ASP A 87 -7.19 -12.12 10.80
CA ASP A 87 -7.69 -10.86 11.33
C ASP A 87 -7.13 -9.72 10.45
N PHE A 88 -7.89 -9.28 9.46
CA PHE A 88 -7.58 -8.08 8.68
C PHE A 88 -7.71 -6.89 9.63
N PHE A 89 -6.58 -6.37 10.11
CA PHE A 89 -6.56 -5.10 10.83
C PHE A 89 -6.43 -3.98 9.80
N ALA A 90 -7.51 -3.24 9.59
CA ALA A 90 -7.48 -2.04 8.76
C ALA A 90 -7.01 -0.87 9.62
N LEU A 91 -5.77 -0.43 9.44
CA LEU A 91 -5.25 0.76 10.08
C LEU A 91 -5.64 1.99 9.26
N ARG A 92 -6.63 2.78 9.67
CA ARG A 92 -6.98 4.03 8.98
C ARG A 92 -6.12 5.19 9.49
N TYR A 93 -5.48 5.90 8.57
CA TYR A 93 -4.89 7.20 8.86
C TYR A 93 -6.03 8.20 9.08
N GLY A 94 -6.14 8.75 10.28
CA GLY A 94 -7.03 9.87 10.55
C GLY A 94 -6.43 11.11 9.91
N VAL A 95 -7.02 11.61 8.82
CA VAL A 95 -6.62 12.91 8.26
C VAL A 95 -7.01 13.98 9.28
N GLN A 96 -6.02 14.39 10.08
CA GLN A 96 -5.97 15.72 10.65
C GLN A 96 -4.64 16.32 10.18
N LEU A 97 -4.76 17.38 9.36
CA LEU A 97 -3.66 18.19 8.84
C LEU A 97 -2.64 18.47 9.96
N ILE A 98 -1.33 18.55 9.72
CA ILE A 98 -0.62 19.71 9.17
C ILE A 98 0.87 19.29 9.00
N THR A 99 1.50 19.77 7.93
CA THR A 99 2.95 19.95 7.74
C THR A 99 3.74 20.26 9.02
N THR A 100 4.69 19.42 9.43
CA THR A 100 5.91 19.68 10.25
C THR A 100 6.35 18.32 10.84
N CYS A 101 7.58 17.83 10.82
CA CYS A 101 8.91 18.39 10.64
C CYS A 101 9.79 17.42 9.84
N PHE A 102 10.39 17.90 8.75
CA PHE A 102 11.67 17.41 8.26
C PHE A 102 12.63 18.61 8.24
N LYS A 103 13.36 18.83 9.34
CA LYS A 103 14.74 19.36 9.38
C LYS A 103 15.24 19.54 10.81
N ARG A 104 16.34 18.82 11.09
CA ARG A 104 17.37 18.93 12.14
C ARG A 104 16.95 18.83 13.60
#